data_AF-A0A818GAR5-F1
#
_entry.id   AF-A0A818GAR5-F1
#
_cell.length_a   1.000
_cell.length_b   1.000
_cell.length_c   1.000
_cell.angle_alpha   90.00
_cell.angle_beta   90.00
_cell.angle_gamma   90.00
#
_symmetry.space_group_name_H-M   'P 1'
#
loop_
_entity.id
_entity.type
_entity.pdbx_description
1 polymer ?
#
loop_
_entity_poly.entity_id
_entity_poly.type
_entity_poly.pdbx_seq_one_letter_code
_entity_poly.pdbx_strand_id
1 'polypeptide(L)'
;MVISFEEKTPEKKKKCQYLQDRFKDAGFEQIILTVHPYGLPNEIPGKCSNSNYGLRMAVNKINVADDDMKNILVTTCDADSKFPPNYIAALTWKYLQENQPALTTIYQSPLFYNWKLDSLSFITRVTGLLRSLLMLGALIPFNINTMSIFSYSLSLAKQGNFIHPSYQMDDIICLIRWMGVTKRRIRISMIPVAVISGPTSGETVEFEIIEWARQARRWTIGAAEVFHYFIIKAKHIPKMAAFSWGFAFIIYYGVLLCTAGLFGLTSTLSMILLVKRVPLSITYVITTGDVLDESQQESFKSFYRSGKGFVGIHAAADTEYAWSWYNGLLGGYFAGHPSRLQNATLNIVDQNFIATKHLPKQWKRFDEWYNFQMTQWNKVNVLITIDEKSYYGGEHGKIHPMSWYQNYDGGRSFYTQLSHQQDSYLDSLFVQHLLGGIQYAMTGRTK
;
A
#
# COMPACT_ATOMS: atom_id res chain seq x y z
N MET A 1 -17.16 -22.99 -12.28
CA MET A 1 -17.25 -22.24 -11.00
C MET A 1 -17.88 -23.12 -9.94
N VAL A 2 -17.31 -23.18 -8.73
CA VAL A 2 -17.87 -23.93 -7.59
C VAL A 2 -18.30 -22.92 -6.53
N ILE A 3 -19.53 -23.01 -6.03
CA ILE A 3 -20.06 -22.15 -4.97
C ILE A 3 -20.60 -23.03 -3.85
N SER A 4 -20.02 -22.88 -2.66
CA SER A 4 -20.38 -23.65 -1.48
C SER A 4 -21.22 -22.83 -0.51
N PHE A 5 -22.26 -23.46 0.02
CA PHE A 5 -23.12 -22.93 1.08
C PHE A 5 -23.10 -23.84 2.30
N GLU A 6 -23.38 -23.29 3.47
CA GLU A 6 -23.70 -24.08 4.64
C GLU A 6 -25.18 -24.44 4.66
N GLU A 7 -25.53 -25.60 5.19
CA GLU A 7 -26.92 -26.02 5.38
C GLU A 7 -27.75 -24.98 6.13
N LYS A 8 -27.14 -24.30 7.11
CA LYS A 8 -27.77 -23.25 7.92
C LYS A 8 -27.91 -21.89 7.22
N THR A 9 -27.45 -21.76 5.97
CA THR A 9 -27.54 -20.49 5.23
C THR A 9 -29.01 -20.07 5.04
N PRO A 10 -29.42 -18.85 5.47
CA PRO A 10 -30.77 -18.35 5.25
C PRO A 10 -31.09 -18.22 3.76
N GLU A 11 -32.33 -18.55 3.38
CA GLU A 11 -32.83 -18.48 2.00
C GLU A 11 -31.95 -19.22 0.97
N LYS A 12 -31.22 -20.28 1.37
CA LYS A 12 -30.24 -20.95 0.51
C LYS A 12 -30.79 -21.36 -0.87
N LYS A 13 -32.00 -21.92 -0.94
CA LYS A 13 -32.61 -22.35 -2.21
C LYS A 13 -32.77 -21.18 -3.19
N LYS A 14 -33.31 -20.05 -2.70
CA LYS A 14 -33.49 -18.83 -3.48
C LYS A 14 -32.15 -18.24 -3.93
N LYS A 15 -31.14 -18.24 -3.04
CA LYS A 15 -29.77 -17.80 -3.37
C LYS A 15 -29.12 -18.68 -4.44
N CYS A 16 -29.23 -20.00 -4.32
CA CYS A 16 -28.73 -20.95 -5.31
C CYS A 16 -29.34 -20.68 -6.68
N GLN A 17 -30.67 -20.56 -6.75
CA GLN A 17 -31.39 -20.31 -7.98
C GLN A 17 -31.00 -18.97 -8.60
N TYR A 18 -30.95 -17.90 -7.79
CA TYR A 18 -30.48 -16.59 -8.24
C TYR A 18 -29.07 -16.63 -8.84
N LEU A 19 -28.11 -17.33 -8.20
CA LEU A 19 -26.75 -17.42 -8.72
C LEU A 19 -26.67 -18.25 -10.01
N GLN A 20 -27.45 -19.33 -10.12
CA GLN A 20 -27.59 -20.08 -11.35
C GLN A 20 -28.12 -19.20 -12.48
N ASP A 21 -29.21 -18.47 -12.24
CA ASP A 21 -29.84 -17.61 -13.25
C ASP A 21 -28.93 -16.44 -13.64
N ARG A 22 -28.27 -15.81 -12.67
CA ARG A 22 -27.38 -14.66 -12.90
C ARG A 22 -26.15 -15.02 -13.72
N PHE A 23 -25.57 -16.20 -13.50
CA PHE A 23 -24.29 -16.58 -14.10
C PHE A 23 -24.42 -17.63 -15.22
N LYS A 24 -25.64 -18.01 -15.61
CA LYS A 24 -25.89 -18.99 -16.68
C LYS A 24 -25.15 -18.66 -17.99
N ASP A 25 -25.08 -17.38 -18.34
CA ASP A 25 -24.46 -16.88 -19.58
C ASP A 25 -23.09 -16.21 -19.34
N ALA A 26 -22.50 -16.39 -18.16
CA ALA A 26 -21.24 -15.74 -17.78
C ALA A 26 -19.98 -16.41 -18.37
N GLY A 27 -20.15 -17.37 -19.29
CA GLY A 27 -19.05 -18.09 -19.94
C GLY A 27 -18.41 -19.20 -19.10
N PHE A 28 -19.04 -19.62 -17.99
CA PHE A 28 -18.62 -20.81 -17.25
C PHE A 28 -19.15 -22.08 -17.91
N GLU A 29 -18.28 -23.03 -18.18
CA GLU A 29 -18.70 -24.35 -18.70
C GLU A 29 -19.63 -25.09 -17.74
N GLN A 30 -19.37 -24.98 -16.43
CA GLN A 30 -20.24 -25.53 -15.41
C GLN A 30 -20.26 -24.68 -14.15
N ILE A 31 -21.46 -24.52 -13.57
CA ILE A 31 -21.67 -23.98 -12.23
C ILE A 31 -22.06 -25.13 -11.30
N ILE A 32 -21.25 -25.37 -10.27
CA ILE A 32 -21.46 -26.43 -9.28
C ILE A 32 -21.82 -25.76 -7.96
N LEU A 33 -23.07 -25.92 -7.54
CA LEU A 33 -23.55 -25.45 -6.24
C LEU A 33 -23.51 -26.62 -5.24
N THR A 34 -22.91 -26.41 -4.08
CA THR A 34 -22.81 -27.45 -3.04
C THR A 34 -23.31 -26.92 -1.70
N VAL A 35 -23.91 -27.80 -0.90
CA VAL A 35 -24.38 -27.48 0.45
C VAL A 35 -23.67 -28.40 1.44
N HIS A 36 -22.81 -27.83 2.28
CA HIS A 36 -22.12 -28.53 3.36
C HIS A 36 -23.11 -28.86 4.50
N PRO A 37 -23.28 -30.14 4.86
CA PRO A 37 -24.16 -30.56 5.95
C PRO A 37 -23.70 -30.05 7.32
N TYR A 38 -24.64 -29.69 8.18
CA TYR A 38 -24.33 -29.23 9.53
C TYR A 38 -24.07 -30.42 10.48
N GLY A 39 -23.06 -30.27 11.34
CA GLY A 39 -22.80 -31.21 12.44
C GLY A 39 -22.05 -32.49 12.06
N LEU A 40 -21.32 -32.48 10.94
CA LEU A 40 -20.45 -33.60 10.58
C LEU A 40 -19.31 -33.78 11.61
N PRO A 41 -18.98 -35.02 12.01
CA PRO A 41 -17.92 -35.28 12.97
C PRO A 41 -16.57 -34.73 12.49
N ASN A 42 -15.86 -34.02 13.37
CA ASN A 42 -14.57 -33.39 13.11
C ASN A 42 -14.57 -32.28 12.05
N GLU A 43 -15.73 -31.71 11.70
CA GLU A 43 -15.82 -30.55 10.81
C GLU A 43 -16.38 -29.34 11.56
N ILE A 44 -15.78 -28.17 11.37
CA ILE A 44 -16.26 -26.92 11.97
C ILE A 44 -17.07 -26.11 10.94
N PRO A 45 -18.11 -25.35 11.35
CA PRO A 45 -18.77 -24.40 10.46
C PRO A 45 -17.77 -23.35 9.96
N GLY A 46 -17.83 -23.01 8.67
CA GLY A 46 -17.00 -21.97 8.07
C GLY A 46 -16.37 -22.33 6.73
N LYS A 47 -15.53 -21.41 6.23
CA LYS A 47 -14.88 -21.46 4.92
C LYS A 47 -14.14 -22.77 4.65
N CYS A 48 -13.40 -23.29 5.64
CA CYS A 48 -12.56 -24.47 5.46
C CYS A 48 -13.38 -25.72 5.10
N SER A 49 -14.46 -26.00 5.83
CA SER A 49 -15.37 -27.13 5.58
C SER A 49 -16.18 -26.95 4.29
N ASN A 50 -16.67 -25.75 4.03
CA ASN A 50 -17.37 -25.41 2.78
C ASN A 50 -16.48 -25.61 1.55
N SER A 51 -15.22 -25.19 1.64
CA SER A 51 -14.25 -25.32 0.55
C SER A 51 -13.82 -26.78 0.38
N ASN A 52 -13.56 -27.51 1.46
CA ASN A 52 -13.24 -28.95 1.42
C ASN A 52 -14.39 -29.76 0.80
N TYR A 53 -15.62 -29.58 1.30
CA TYR A 53 -16.80 -30.28 0.81
C TYR A 53 -17.07 -29.93 -0.66
N GLY A 54 -17.06 -28.64 -0.99
CA GLY A 54 -17.28 -28.15 -2.36
C GLY A 54 -16.26 -28.70 -3.35
N LEU A 55 -14.97 -28.69 -2.98
CA LEU A 55 -13.90 -29.20 -3.84
C LEU A 55 -14.04 -30.72 -4.07
N ARG A 56 -14.33 -31.50 -3.03
CA ARG A 56 -14.54 -32.95 -3.16
C ARG A 56 -15.74 -33.29 -4.04
N MET A 57 -16.85 -32.58 -3.86
CA MET A 57 -18.04 -32.75 -4.69
C MET A 57 -17.78 -32.33 -6.15
N ALA A 58 -17.03 -31.24 -6.36
CA ALA A 58 -16.65 -30.79 -7.69
C ALA A 58 -15.77 -31.84 -8.39
N VAL A 59 -14.74 -32.38 -7.71
CA VAL A 59 -13.88 -33.44 -8.25
C VAL A 59 -14.68 -34.68 -8.66
N ASN A 60 -15.60 -35.12 -7.81
CA ASN A 60 -16.46 -36.26 -8.11
C ASN A 60 -17.38 -35.99 -9.32
N LYS A 61 -17.83 -34.74 -9.48
CA LYS A 61 -18.76 -34.35 -10.57
C LYS A 61 -18.07 -34.19 -11.92
N ILE A 62 -16.88 -33.61 -11.95
CA ILE A 62 -16.11 -33.44 -13.20
C ILE A 62 -15.48 -34.75 -13.69
N ASN A 63 -15.33 -35.74 -12.80
CA ASN A 63 -14.87 -37.10 -13.11
C ASN A 63 -13.60 -37.15 -14.00
N VAL A 64 -12.58 -36.39 -13.60
CA VAL A 64 -11.31 -36.30 -14.32
C VAL A 64 -10.36 -37.41 -13.88
N ALA A 65 -9.63 -38.01 -14.83
CA ALA A 65 -8.61 -39.01 -14.56
C ALA A 65 -7.44 -38.44 -13.75
N ASP A 66 -6.82 -39.25 -12.89
CA ASP A 66 -5.79 -38.79 -11.95
C ASP A 66 -4.58 -38.15 -12.65
N ASP A 67 -4.19 -38.68 -13.81
CA ASP A 67 -3.08 -38.17 -14.61
C ASP A 67 -3.35 -36.80 -15.25
N ASP A 68 -4.63 -36.48 -15.46
CA ASP A 68 -5.07 -35.21 -16.05
C ASP A 68 -5.27 -34.11 -15.00
N MET A 69 -5.41 -34.46 -13.72
CA MET A 69 -5.60 -33.48 -12.64
C MET A 69 -4.42 -32.51 -12.49
N LYS A 70 -3.23 -32.85 -13.01
CA LYS A 70 -2.09 -31.94 -13.06
C LYS A 70 -2.33 -30.76 -14.03
N ASN A 71 -3.25 -30.87 -14.96
CA ASN A 71 -3.57 -29.84 -15.94
C ASN A 71 -4.75 -28.95 -15.50
N ILE A 72 -5.32 -29.20 -14.32
CA ILE A 72 -6.43 -28.43 -13.76
C ILE A 72 -5.91 -27.59 -12.60
N LEU A 73 -6.09 -26.27 -12.71
CA LEU A 73 -5.79 -25.34 -11.62
C LEU A 73 -7.08 -24.97 -10.88
N VAL A 74 -6.97 -24.92 -9.56
CA VAL A 74 -8.04 -24.54 -8.64
C VAL A 74 -7.60 -23.26 -7.97
N THR A 75 -8.41 -22.20 -8.09
CA THR A 75 -8.25 -20.94 -7.35
C THR A 75 -9.29 -20.90 -6.24
N THR A 76 -8.85 -20.78 -4.99
CA THR A 76 -9.74 -20.43 -3.88
C THR A 76 -9.80 -18.91 -3.74
N CYS A 77 -10.97 -18.36 -3.41
CA CYS A 77 -11.15 -16.93 -3.21
C CYS A 77 -12.39 -16.62 -2.37
N ASP A 78 -12.40 -15.45 -1.74
CA ASP A 78 -13.58 -14.91 -1.08
C ASP A 78 -14.52 -14.24 -2.09
N ALA A 79 -15.81 -14.15 -1.76
CA ALA A 79 -16.84 -13.65 -2.66
C ALA A 79 -16.69 -12.15 -3.02
N ASP A 80 -15.90 -11.41 -2.25
CA ASP A 80 -15.59 -9.98 -2.39
C ASP A 80 -14.26 -9.72 -3.13
N SER A 81 -13.78 -10.71 -3.88
CA SER A 81 -12.54 -10.62 -4.66
C SER A 81 -12.80 -10.12 -6.10
N LYS A 82 -11.99 -9.16 -6.57
CA LYS A 82 -11.90 -8.74 -7.98
C LYS A 82 -10.61 -9.21 -8.61
N PHE A 83 -10.77 -10.05 -9.62
CA PHE A 83 -9.68 -10.46 -10.48
C PHE A 83 -9.54 -9.50 -11.67
N PRO A 84 -8.31 -9.15 -12.06
CA PRO A 84 -8.08 -8.44 -13.31
C PRO A 84 -8.40 -9.36 -14.50
N PRO A 85 -8.78 -8.81 -15.67
CA PRO A 85 -9.16 -9.63 -16.83
C PRO A 85 -8.10 -10.64 -17.29
N ASN A 86 -6.82 -10.33 -17.08
CA ASN A 86 -5.70 -11.17 -17.45
C ASN A 86 -5.28 -12.17 -16.35
N TYR A 87 -6.01 -12.30 -15.24
CA TYR A 87 -5.64 -13.16 -14.11
C TYR A 87 -5.38 -14.62 -14.52
N ILE A 88 -6.34 -15.21 -15.24
CA ILE A 88 -6.25 -16.62 -15.67
C ILE A 88 -5.05 -16.80 -16.61
N ALA A 89 -4.85 -15.87 -17.55
CA ALA A 89 -3.70 -15.90 -18.46
C ALA A 89 -2.37 -15.78 -17.73
N ALA A 90 -2.26 -14.89 -16.74
CA ALA A 90 -1.06 -14.72 -15.92
C ALA A 90 -0.77 -15.96 -15.06
N LEU A 91 -1.81 -16.56 -14.46
CA LEU A 91 -1.70 -17.81 -13.71
C LEU A 91 -1.24 -18.96 -14.62
N THR A 92 -1.86 -19.13 -15.79
CA THR A 92 -1.48 -20.18 -16.75
C THR A 92 -0.05 -20.00 -17.25
N TRP A 93 0.32 -18.76 -17.63
CA TRP A 93 1.69 -18.45 -18.02
C TRP A 93 2.67 -18.81 -16.90
N LYS A 94 2.37 -18.41 -15.65
CA LYS A 94 3.22 -18.71 -14.50
C LYS A 94 3.31 -20.21 -14.25
N TYR A 95 2.22 -20.95 -14.39
CA TYR A 95 2.20 -22.40 -14.23
C TYR A 95 3.12 -23.11 -15.23
N LEU A 96 3.05 -22.72 -16.50
CA LEU A 96 3.83 -23.35 -17.58
C LEU A 96 5.34 -23.06 -17.50
N GLN A 97 5.74 -21.97 -16.84
CA GLN A 97 7.15 -21.61 -16.66
C GLN A 97 7.84 -22.37 -15.51
N GLU A 98 7.07 -22.96 -14.60
CA GLU A 98 7.62 -23.64 -13.44
C GLU A 98 7.96 -25.09 -13.76
N ASN A 99 9.06 -25.61 -13.21
CA ASN A 99 9.47 -27.00 -13.42
C ASN A 99 8.70 -27.94 -12.47
N GLN A 100 7.97 -28.91 -13.02
CA GLN A 100 7.13 -29.88 -12.28
C GLN A 100 6.25 -29.23 -11.19
N PRO A 101 5.42 -28.24 -11.55
CA PRO A 101 4.71 -27.40 -10.59
C PRO A 101 3.58 -28.12 -9.86
N ALA A 102 3.01 -29.14 -10.50
CA ALA A 102 1.77 -29.78 -10.10
C ALA A 102 1.74 -30.20 -8.63
N LEU A 103 2.88 -30.56 -8.01
CA LEU A 103 2.91 -31.06 -6.63
C LEU A 103 3.87 -30.27 -5.72
N THR A 104 4.41 -29.16 -6.20
CA THR A 104 5.50 -28.43 -5.52
C THR A 104 5.24 -26.94 -5.39
N THR A 105 4.22 -26.40 -6.08
CA THR A 105 4.02 -24.96 -6.16
C THR A 105 2.56 -24.57 -5.93
N ILE A 106 2.38 -23.54 -5.10
CA ILE A 106 1.13 -22.78 -4.95
C ILE A 106 1.37 -21.39 -5.53
N TYR A 107 0.36 -20.82 -6.16
CA TYR A 107 0.42 -19.53 -6.82
C TYR A 107 -0.43 -18.51 -6.07
N GLN A 108 0.14 -17.34 -5.78
CA GLN A 108 -0.56 -16.28 -5.08
C GLN A 108 -0.34 -14.93 -5.74
N SER A 109 -1.43 -14.21 -5.96
CA SER A 109 -1.36 -12.81 -6.37
C SER A 109 -1.10 -11.91 -5.16
N PRO A 110 -0.45 -10.75 -5.34
CA PRO A 110 -0.54 -9.70 -4.34
C PRO A 110 -2.00 -9.23 -4.20
N LEU A 111 -2.51 -9.29 -2.98
CA LEU A 111 -3.85 -8.81 -2.61
C LEU A 111 -3.81 -7.35 -2.14
N PHE A 112 -4.73 -6.56 -2.67
CA PHE A 112 -4.95 -5.18 -2.25
C PHE A 112 -6.32 -5.07 -1.58
N TYR A 113 -6.33 -4.73 -0.30
CA TYR A 113 -7.56 -4.56 0.49
C TYR A 113 -8.15 -3.15 0.30
N ASN A 114 -8.32 -2.76 -0.97
CA ASN A 114 -8.56 -1.38 -1.38
C ASN A 114 -9.86 -1.24 -2.19
N TRP A 115 -10.77 -2.20 -2.09
CA TRP A 115 -12.06 -2.08 -2.78
C TRP A 115 -12.79 -0.81 -2.30
N LYS A 116 -13.16 0.05 -3.26
CA LYS A 116 -13.75 1.39 -3.01
C LYS A 116 -12.90 2.24 -2.07
N LEU A 117 -11.58 2.27 -2.29
CA LEU A 117 -10.62 2.96 -1.41
C LEU A 117 -11.02 4.37 -1.00
N ASP A 118 -11.57 5.16 -1.93
CA ASP A 118 -11.93 6.56 -1.71
C ASP A 118 -13.10 6.75 -0.75
N SER A 119 -13.97 5.75 -0.60
CA SER A 119 -15.10 5.80 0.34
C SER A 119 -14.78 5.26 1.72
N LEU A 120 -13.54 4.87 2.00
CA LEU A 120 -13.13 4.27 3.27
C LEU A 120 -12.51 5.28 4.22
N SER A 121 -12.56 4.97 5.52
CA SER A 121 -11.89 5.77 6.54
C SER A 121 -10.38 5.86 6.27
N PHE A 122 -9.75 6.94 6.72
CA PHE A 122 -8.29 7.09 6.67
C PHE A 122 -7.56 5.87 7.27
N ILE A 123 -8.07 5.32 8.37
CA ILE A 123 -7.47 4.19 9.10
C ILE A 123 -7.51 2.92 8.22
N THR A 124 -8.65 2.60 7.62
CA THR A 124 -8.77 1.43 6.75
C THR A 124 -7.89 1.56 5.50
N ARG A 125 -7.80 2.75 4.89
CA ARG A 125 -6.92 2.96 3.72
C ARG A 125 -5.46 2.67 4.07
N VAL A 126 -4.96 3.23 5.17
CA VAL A 126 -3.56 3.05 5.60
C VAL A 126 -3.28 1.59 5.92
N THR A 127 -4.14 0.95 6.71
CA THR A 127 -3.96 -0.45 7.11
C THR A 127 -4.03 -1.43 5.93
N GLY A 128 -4.95 -1.21 4.99
CA GLY A 128 -5.05 -2.00 3.76
C GLY A 128 -3.80 -1.91 2.88
N LEU A 129 -3.27 -0.70 2.69
CA LEU A 129 -2.03 -0.46 1.95
C LEU A 129 -0.81 -1.11 2.62
N LEU A 130 -0.64 -0.90 3.94
CA LEU A 130 0.47 -1.49 4.70
C LEU A 130 0.45 -3.02 4.63
N ARG A 131 -0.73 -3.63 4.72
CA ARG A 131 -0.87 -5.09 4.60
C ARG A 131 -0.48 -5.59 3.21
N SER A 132 -0.85 -4.86 2.17
CA SER A 132 -0.50 -5.19 0.78
C SER A 132 1.02 -5.14 0.56
N LEU A 133 1.68 -4.10 1.07
CA LEU A 133 3.14 -3.95 1.05
C LEU A 133 3.84 -5.08 1.83
N LEU A 134 3.35 -5.42 3.02
CA LEU A 134 3.92 -6.49 3.85
C LEU A 134 3.87 -7.85 3.14
N MET A 135 2.78 -8.13 2.43
CA MET A 135 2.65 -9.37 1.70
C MET A 135 3.61 -9.47 0.52
N LEU A 136 3.75 -8.37 -0.25
CA LEU A 136 4.67 -8.27 -1.37
C LEU A 136 6.13 -8.38 -0.92
N GLY A 137 6.50 -7.67 0.16
CA GLY A 137 7.88 -7.58 0.63
C GLY A 137 8.34 -8.76 1.49
N ALA A 138 7.42 -9.44 2.20
CA ALA A 138 7.78 -10.47 3.17
C ALA A 138 7.04 -11.79 2.97
N LEU A 139 5.70 -11.79 3.02
CA LEU A 139 4.94 -13.05 3.14
C LEU A 139 5.12 -13.99 1.95
N ILE A 140 5.05 -13.45 0.72
CA ILE A 140 5.24 -14.22 -0.50
C ILE A 140 6.72 -14.57 -0.69
N PRO A 141 7.69 -13.62 -0.68
CA PRO A 141 9.10 -13.94 -0.88
C PRO A 141 9.67 -14.95 0.12
N PHE A 142 9.28 -14.86 1.39
CA PHE A 142 9.75 -15.77 2.44
C PHE A 142 8.96 -17.07 2.54
N ASN A 143 8.00 -17.33 1.64
CA ASN A 143 7.20 -18.57 1.60
C ASN A 143 6.50 -18.88 2.94
N ILE A 144 6.02 -17.85 3.62
CA ILE A 144 5.48 -17.99 4.99
C ILE A 144 4.02 -18.45 4.90
N ASN A 145 3.18 -17.65 4.25
CA ASN A 145 1.73 -17.82 4.27
C ASN A 145 1.12 -17.64 2.89
N THR A 146 0.27 -18.59 2.53
CA THR A 146 -0.82 -18.37 1.59
C THR A 146 -1.91 -17.53 2.28
N MET A 147 -2.57 -16.68 1.51
CA MET A 147 -3.64 -15.77 1.98
C MET A 147 -5.01 -16.29 1.50
N SER A 148 -6.06 -15.48 1.65
CA SER A 148 -7.42 -15.87 1.30
C SER A 148 -7.64 -16.24 -0.18
N ILE A 149 -6.71 -15.86 -1.07
CA ILE A 149 -6.74 -16.16 -2.50
C ILE A 149 -5.42 -16.78 -2.93
N PHE A 150 -5.47 -18.04 -3.35
CA PHE A 150 -4.33 -18.76 -3.88
C PHE A 150 -4.79 -19.85 -4.84
N SER A 151 -3.90 -20.24 -5.75
CA SER A 151 -4.16 -21.23 -6.79
C SER A 151 -3.20 -22.40 -6.69
N TYR A 152 -3.67 -23.60 -7.01
CA TYR A 152 -2.90 -24.84 -6.93
C TYR A 152 -3.41 -25.85 -7.96
N SER A 153 -2.61 -26.86 -8.29
CA SER A 153 -3.10 -27.93 -9.15
C SER A 153 -4.10 -28.82 -8.40
N LEU A 154 -5.07 -29.37 -9.13
CA LEU A 154 -6.02 -30.30 -8.54
C LEU A 154 -5.33 -31.59 -8.06
N SER A 155 -4.25 -32.00 -8.72
CA SER A 155 -3.41 -33.13 -8.29
C SER A 155 -2.81 -32.90 -6.90
N LEU A 156 -2.35 -31.67 -6.60
CA LEU A 156 -1.84 -31.31 -5.27
C LEU A 156 -2.93 -31.42 -4.22
N ALA A 157 -4.13 -30.91 -4.50
CA ALA A 157 -5.24 -31.00 -3.57
C ALA A 157 -5.63 -32.45 -3.27
N LYS A 158 -5.76 -33.29 -4.31
CA LYS A 158 -6.13 -34.70 -4.12
C LYS A 158 -5.04 -35.47 -3.35
N GLN A 159 -3.78 -35.37 -3.75
CA GLN A 159 -2.67 -36.06 -3.08
C GLN A 159 -2.40 -35.50 -1.68
N GLY A 160 -2.64 -34.21 -1.46
CA GLY A 160 -2.58 -33.54 -0.16
C GLY A 160 -3.77 -33.85 0.77
N ASN A 161 -4.69 -34.70 0.34
CA ASN A 161 -5.93 -35.04 1.04
C ASN A 161 -6.80 -33.81 1.36
N PHE A 162 -6.98 -32.97 0.33
CA PHE A 162 -7.82 -31.78 0.27
C PHE A 162 -7.56 -30.76 1.40
N ILE A 163 -8.50 -29.84 1.59
CA ILE A 163 -8.49 -28.81 2.63
C ILE A 163 -8.88 -29.45 3.97
N HIS A 164 -8.28 -29.02 5.08
CA HIS A 164 -8.64 -29.55 6.40
C HIS A 164 -9.94 -28.91 6.91
N PRO A 165 -10.99 -29.67 7.23
CA PRO A 165 -12.29 -29.11 7.62
C PRO A 165 -12.39 -28.73 9.11
N SER A 166 -11.27 -28.72 9.85
CA SER A 166 -11.28 -28.58 11.32
C SER A 166 -10.43 -27.41 11.82
N TYR A 167 -9.75 -26.71 10.92
CA TYR A 167 -8.91 -25.57 11.24
C TYR A 167 -9.42 -24.37 10.46
N GLN A 168 -9.59 -23.23 11.15
CA GLN A 168 -10.23 -22.07 10.57
C GLN A 168 -9.33 -21.37 9.52
N MET A 169 -8.02 -21.38 9.77
CA MET A 169 -6.98 -20.78 8.92
C MET A 169 -6.57 -21.75 7.80
N ASP A 170 -7.51 -22.03 6.88
CA ASP A 170 -7.35 -23.05 5.85
C ASP A 170 -6.22 -22.76 4.86
N ASP A 171 -5.97 -21.50 4.54
CA ASP A 171 -4.91 -21.05 3.66
C ASP A 171 -3.53 -21.60 4.07
N ILE A 172 -3.04 -21.28 5.26
CA ILE A 172 -1.73 -21.70 5.75
C ILE A 172 -1.73 -23.20 6.09
N ILE A 173 -2.83 -23.72 6.62
CA ILE A 173 -2.96 -25.14 6.96
C ILE A 173 -2.84 -26.01 5.71
N CYS A 174 -3.38 -25.58 4.56
CA CYS A 174 -3.20 -26.31 3.30
C CYS A 174 -1.72 -26.48 2.95
N LEU A 175 -0.93 -25.40 3.06
CA LEU A 175 0.50 -25.45 2.78
C LEU A 175 1.22 -26.49 3.68
N ILE A 176 1.02 -26.41 5.00
CA ILE A 176 1.66 -27.32 5.97
C ILE A 176 1.20 -28.76 5.77
N ARG A 177 -0.11 -28.96 5.64
CA ARG A 177 -0.73 -30.27 5.44
C ARG A 177 -0.20 -30.92 4.18
N TRP A 178 -0.24 -30.22 3.06
CA TRP A 178 0.17 -30.78 1.78
C TRP A 178 1.67 -31.10 1.78
N MET A 179 2.52 -30.29 2.40
CA MET A 179 3.94 -30.65 2.59
C MET A 179 4.09 -31.95 3.41
N GLY A 180 3.29 -32.12 4.46
CA GLY A 180 3.35 -33.28 5.35
C GLY A 180 2.79 -34.58 4.75
N VAL A 181 1.73 -34.47 3.95
CA VAL A 181 1.07 -35.61 3.29
C VAL A 181 1.84 -36.04 2.04
N THR A 182 2.21 -35.08 1.17
CA THR A 182 2.91 -35.39 -0.09
C THR A 182 4.39 -35.68 0.09
N LYS A 183 4.95 -35.38 1.27
CA LYS A 183 6.40 -35.46 1.56
C LYS A 183 7.26 -34.59 0.65
N ARG A 184 6.71 -33.47 0.16
CA ARG A 184 7.40 -32.54 -0.74
C ARG A 184 7.49 -31.16 -0.10
N ARG A 185 8.54 -30.42 -0.47
CA ARG A 185 8.56 -28.98 -0.21
C ARG A 185 7.58 -28.32 -1.17
N ILE A 186 6.72 -27.46 -0.63
CA ILE A 186 5.82 -26.62 -1.41
C ILE A 186 6.28 -25.18 -1.27
N ARG A 187 6.38 -24.48 -2.39
CA ARG A 187 6.72 -23.06 -2.43
C ARG A 187 5.51 -22.23 -2.86
N ILE A 188 5.50 -20.97 -2.45
CA ILE A 188 4.57 -19.94 -2.88
C ILE A 188 5.26 -19.16 -4.00
N SER A 189 4.64 -19.15 -5.18
CA SER A 189 5.10 -18.42 -6.35
C SER A 189 4.16 -17.25 -6.63
N MET A 190 4.72 -16.06 -6.79
CA MET A 190 3.92 -14.87 -7.04
C MET A 190 3.34 -14.88 -8.46
N ILE A 191 2.04 -14.63 -8.58
CA ILE A 191 1.41 -14.26 -9.85
C ILE A 191 1.59 -12.74 -10.01
N PRO A 192 2.19 -12.25 -11.10
CA PRO A 192 2.55 -10.84 -11.26
C PRO A 192 1.34 -9.94 -11.61
N VAL A 193 0.16 -10.24 -11.06
CA VAL A 193 -1.05 -9.42 -11.21
C VAL A 193 -1.75 -9.28 -9.87
N ALA A 194 -2.15 -8.06 -9.54
CA ALA A 194 -2.82 -7.75 -8.29
C ALA A 194 -4.30 -8.18 -8.31
N VAL A 195 -4.79 -8.70 -7.19
CA VAL A 195 -6.21 -9.00 -6.96
C VAL A 195 -6.71 -8.05 -5.87
N ILE A 196 -7.89 -7.46 -6.07
CA ILE A 196 -8.46 -6.50 -5.12
C ILE A 196 -9.47 -7.23 -4.24
N SER A 197 -9.39 -7.07 -2.93
CA SER A 197 -10.32 -7.65 -1.95
C SER A 197 -11.04 -6.56 -1.18
N GLY A 198 -12.21 -6.89 -0.63
CA GLY A 198 -12.86 -6.06 0.37
C GLY A 198 -12.01 -5.91 1.63
N PRO A 199 -11.87 -4.69 2.17
CA PRO A 199 -11.26 -4.49 3.49
C PRO A 199 -12.22 -4.90 4.61
N THR A 200 -11.68 -5.09 5.81
CA THR A 200 -12.49 -5.11 7.04
C THR A 200 -12.98 -3.69 7.31
N SER A 201 -14.27 -3.42 7.09
CA SER A 201 -14.88 -2.09 7.21
C SER A 201 -16.22 -2.15 7.95
N GLY A 202 -16.59 -1.06 8.63
CA GLY A 202 -17.90 -0.88 9.26
C GLY A 202 -18.69 0.27 8.61
N GLU A 203 -19.98 0.41 8.98
CA GLU A 203 -20.83 1.52 8.51
C GLU A 203 -20.38 2.87 9.08
N THR A 204 -19.80 2.86 10.28
CA THR A 204 -19.16 4.00 10.93
C THR A 204 -17.76 3.62 11.40
N VAL A 205 -16.96 4.60 11.78
CA VAL A 205 -15.59 4.38 12.28
C VAL A 205 -15.59 3.54 13.57
N GLU A 206 -16.58 3.69 14.44
CA GLU A 206 -16.72 2.90 15.66
C GLU A 206 -16.98 1.43 15.35
N PHE A 207 -17.91 1.16 14.43
CA PHE A 207 -18.18 -0.20 13.98
C PHE A 207 -16.99 -0.81 13.24
N GLU A 208 -16.25 0.00 12.48
CA GLU A 208 -15.02 -0.41 11.83
C GLU A 208 -13.96 -0.88 12.83
N ILE A 209 -13.76 -0.15 13.93
CA ILE A 209 -12.86 -0.55 15.02
C ILE A 209 -13.31 -1.88 15.64
N ILE A 210 -14.61 -2.06 15.86
CA ILE A 210 -15.17 -3.30 16.41
C ILE A 210 -14.92 -4.48 15.45
N GLU A 211 -15.16 -4.30 14.15
CA GLU A 211 -14.89 -5.32 13.14
C GLU A 211 -13.40 -5.66 13.06
N TRP A 212 -12.53 -4.65 13.13
CA TRP A 212 -11.08 -4.87 13.21
C TRP A 212 -10.69 -5.67 14.45
N ALA A 213 -11.27 -5.39 15.62
CA ALA A 213 -11.02 -6.15 16.84
C ALA A 213 -11.46 -7.61 16.71
N ARG A 214 -12.65 -7.86 16.11
CA ARG A 214 -13.14 -9.21 15.81
C ARG A 214 -12.20 -9.94 14.85
N GLN A 215 -11.75 -9.25 13.81
CA GLN A 215 -10.83 -9.78 12.81
C GLN A 215 -9.47 -10.13 13.41
N ALA A 216 -8.90 -9.23 14.22
CA ALA A 216 -7.64 -9.44 14.92
C ALA A 216 -7.72 -10.66 15.85
N ARG A 217 -8.82 -10.80 16.60
CA ARG A 217 -9.05 -11.99 17.43
C ARG A 217 -9.06 -13.28 16.62
N ARG A 218 -9.75 -13.31 15.48
CA ARG A 218 -9.77 -14.48 14.58
C ARG A 218 -8.36 -14.82 14.08
N TRP A 219 -7.57 -13.83 13.68
CA TRP A 219 -6.19 -14.07 13.23
C TRP A 219 -5.27 -14.56 14.34
N THR A 220 -5.42 -14.06 15.57
CA THR A 220 -4.64 -14.54 16.72
C THR A 220 -4.95 -16.00 17.02
N ILE A 221 -6.23 -16.38 17.03
CA ILE A 221 -6.65 -17.78 17.22
C ILE A 221 -6.10 -18.65 16.08
N GLY A 222 -6.25 -18.22 14.83
CA GLY A 222 -5.76 -18.96 13.67
C GLY A 222 -4.23 -19.09 13.64
N ALA A 223 -3.47 -18.08 14.08
CA ALA A 223 -2.02 -18.19 14.21
C ALA A 223 -1.61 -19.25 15.26
N ALA A 224 -2.34 -19.32 16.38
CA ALA A 224 -2.14 -20.36 17.38
C ALA A 224 -2.50 -21.76 16.85
N GLU A 225 -3.59 -21.89 16.10
CA GLU A 225 -3.99 -23.13 15.41
C GLU A 225 -2.91 -23.61 14.44
N VAL A 226 -2.39 -22.71 13.61
CA VAL A 226 -1.32 -22.98 12.65
C VAL A 226 -0.06 -23.46 13.36
N PHE A 227 0.36 -22.76 14.43
CA PHE A 227 1.52 -23.16 15.21
C PHE A 227 1.32 -24.55 15.83
N HIS A 228 0.17 -24.80 16.46
CA HIS A 228 -0.16 -26.10 17.05
C HIS A 228 -0.15 -27.22 15.99
N TYR A 229 -0.78 -26.99 14.84
CA TYR A 229 -0.82 -27.96 13.75
C TYR A 229 0.58 -28.28 13.23
N PHE A 230 1.41 -27.24 13.04
CA PHE A 230 2.80 -27.40 12.62
C PHE A 230 3.58 -28.26 13.62
N ILE A 231 3.53 -27.96 14.92
CA ILE A 231 4.26 -28.73 15.93
C ILE A 231 3.89 -30.23 15.90
N ILE A 232 2.59 -30.54 15.80
CA ILE A 232 2.13 -31.94 15.76
C ILE A 232 2.53 -32.64 14.46
N LYS A 233 2.50 -31.92 13.32
CA LYS A 233 2.68 -32.51 11.99
C LYS A 233 4.08 -32.36 11.44
N ALA A 234 4.96 -31.58 12.05
CA ALA A 234 6.31 -31.28 11.57
C ALA A 234 7.13 -32.53 11.26
N LYS A 235 6.99 -33.60 12.05
CA LYS A 235 7.67 -34.89 11.81
C LYS A 235 7.31 -35.55 10.47
N HIS A 236 6.18 -35.18 9.87
CA HIS A 236 5.73 -35.69 8.58
C HIS A 236 6.22 -34.83 7.42
N ILE A 237 6.76 -33.64 7.66
CA ILE A 237 7.24 -32.71 6.64
C ILE A 237 8.73 -32.97 6.39
N PRO A 238 9.26 -32.82 5.16
CA PRO A 238 10.69 -32.92 4.91
C PRO A 238 11.48 -31.98 5.83
N LYS A 239 12.54 -32.49 6.50
CA LYS A 239 13.25 -31.78 7.58
C LYS A 239 13.65 -30.35 7.24
N MET A 240 14.23 -30.13 6.06
CA MET A 240 14.64 -28.79 5.62
C MET A 240 13.46 -27.86 5.33
N ALA A 241 12.34 -28.39 4.81
CA ALA A 241 11.14 -27.62 4.59
C ALA A 241 10.49 -27.23 5.93
N ALA A 242 10.42 -28.17 6.88
CA ALA A 242 9.91 -27.93 8.23
C ALA A 242 10.75 -26.87 8.96
N PHE A 243 12.08 -27.01 8.94
CA PHE A 243 12.98 -26.03 9.54
C PHE A 243 12.85 -24.65 8.91
N SER A 244 12.93 -24.56 7.57
CA SER A 244 12.83 -23.29 6.84
C SER A 244 11.51 -22.59 7.09
N TRP A 245 10.40 -23.31 7.04
CA TRP A 245 9.07 -22.74 7.26
C TRP A 245 8.87 -22.35 8.73
N GLY A 246 9.24 -23.23 9.67
CA GLY A 246 9.12 -22.95 11.11
C GLY A 246 9.96 -21.76 11.57
N PHE A 247 11.19 -21.65 11.05
CA PHE A 247 12.04 -20.48 11.29
C PHE A 247 11.40 -19.20 10.76
N ALA A 248 10.93 -19.19 9.51
CA ALA A 248 10.30 -18.02 8.92
C ALA A 248 9.00 -17.64 9.66
N PHE A 249 8.20 -18.62 10.08
CA PHE A 249 6.99 -18.43 10.87
C PHE A 249 7.30 -17.77 12.23
N ILE A 250 8.31 -18.27 12.97
CA ILE A 250 8.72 -17.70 14.26
C ILE A 250 9.26 -16.28 14.10
N ILE A 251 10.11 -16.04 13.09
CA ILE A 251 10.63 -14.69 12.83
C ILE A 251 9.50 -13.71 12.53
N TYR A 252 8.54 -14.10 11.70
CA TYR A 252 7.45 -13.20 11.34
C TYR A 252 6.40 -13.03 12.45
N TYR A 253 5.80 -14.12 12.92
CA TYR A 253 4.73 -14.08 13.93
C TYR A 253 5.23 -13.88 15.35
N GLY A 254 6.38 -14.48 15.71
CA GLY A 254 6.92 -14.42 17.06
C GLY A 254 7.76 -13.18 17.33
N VAL A 255 8.55 -12.73 16.34
CA VAL A 255 9.44 -11.58 16.50
C VAL A 255 8.86 -10.33 15.86
N LEU A 256 8.74 -10.26 14.54
CA LEU A 256 8.42 -9.02 13.82
C LEU A 256 7.06 -8.42 14.20
N LEU A 257 5.99 -9.23 14.22
CA LEU A 257 4.66 -8.72 14.56
C LEU A 257 4.57 -8.26 16.04
N CYS A 258 5.17 -9.02 16.95
CA CYS A 258 5.21 -8.69 18.38
C CYS A 258 6.04 -7.43 18.64
N THR A 259 7.25 -7.34 18.06
CA THR A 259 8.14 -6.19 18.24
C THR A 259 7.58 -4.94 17.58
N ALA A 260 6.95 -5.05 16.41
CA ALA A 260 6.28 -3.92 15.77
C ALA A 260 5.14 -3.37 16.63
N GLY A 261 4.35 -4.24 17.25
CA GLY A 261 3.28 -3.83 18.19
C GLY A 261 3.84 -3.10 19.42
N LEU A 262 4.84 -3.69 20.08
CA LEU A 262 5.53 -3.09 21.24
C LEU A 262 6.19 -1.76 20.88
N PHE A 263 6.94 -1.71 19.78
CA PHE A 263 7.59 -0.50 19.29
C PHE A 263 6.58 0.58 18.92
N GLY A 264 5.45 0.23 18.29
CA GLY A 264 4.39 1.18 17.97
C GLY A 264 3.78 1.79 19.21
N LEU A 265 3.49 0.98 20.24
CA LEU A 265 2.99 1.44 21.53
C LEU A 265 4.00 2.35 22.24
N THR A 266 5.25 1.91 22.39
CA THR A 266 6.29 2.69 23.08
C THR A 266 6.61 3.98 22.33
N SER A 267 6.65 3.96 21.00
CA SER A 267 6.87 5.14 20.17
C SER A 267 5.71 6.13 20.26
N THR A 268 4.46 5.64 20.27
CA THR A 268 3.27 6.49 20.43
C THR A 268 3.23 7.14 21.81
N LEU A 269 3.48 6.37 22.86
CA LEU A 269 3.58 6.89 24.23
C LEU A 269 4.72 7.90 24.35
N SER A 270 5.88 7.61 23.75
CA SER A 270 7.03 8.52 23.73
C SER A 270 6.70 9.81 22.98
N MET A 271 6.00 9.74 21.85
CA MET A 271 5.51 10.91 21.12
C MET A 271 4.58 11.75 21.99
N ILE A 272 3.57 11.15 22.60
CA ILE A 272 2.58 11.88 23.42
C ILE A 272 3.24 12.53 24.65
N LEU A 273 4.14 11.79 25.32
CA LEU A 273 4.72 12.22 26.60
C LEU A 273 5.93 13.15 26.43
N LEU A 274 6.76 12.93 25.41
CA LEU A 274 8.03 13.63 25.23
C LEU A 274 7.93 14.73 24.18
N VAL A 275 7.07 14.59 23.17
CA VAL A 275 6.94 15.57 22.08
C VAL A 275 5.81 16.56 22.40
N LYS A 276 6.14 17.60 23.18
CA LYS A 276 5.19 18.69 23.53
C LYS A 276 4.71 19.51 22.31
N ARG A 277 5.46 19.50 21.21
CA ARG A 277 5.11 20.11 19.92
C ARG A 277 5.69 19.25 18.80
N VAL A 278 4.83 18.64 17.99
CA VAL A 278 5.28 17.97 16.76
C VAL A 278 5.51 19.04 15.71
N PRO A 279 6.74 19.24 15.23
CA PRO A 279 6.98 20.15 14.12
C PRO A 279 6.38 19.49 12.86
N LEU A 280 5.26 20.02 12.38
CA LEU A 280 4.58 19.56 11.18
C LEU A 280 4.68 20.65 10.12
N SER A 281 4.85 20.26 8.87
CA SER A 281 4.77 21.16 7.72
C SER A 281 3.93 20.56 6.61
N ILE A 282 3.17 21.39 5.91
CA ILE A 282 2.52 21.00 4.65
C ILE A 282 3.49 21.32 3.52
N THR A 283 3.72 20.35 2.62
CA THR A 283 4.59 20.52 1.46
C THR A 283 3.75 20.43 0.20
N TYR A 284 3.72 21.49 -0.59
CA TYR A 284 3.06 21.48 -1.90
C TYR A 284 4.13 21.21 -2.96
N VAL A 285 4.02 20.03 -3.57
CA VAL A 285 4.88 19.57 -4.66
C VAL A 285 4.06 19.66 -5.94
N ILE A 286 4.36 20.63 -6.79
CA ILE A 286 3.83 20.71 -8.16
C ILE A 286 2.27 20.74 -8.19
N THR A 287 1.69 21.62 -7.39
CA THR A 287 0.25 21.96 -7.49
C THR A 287 0.07 23.11 -8.47
N THR A 288 -1.04 23.18 -9.19
CA THR A 288 -1.39 24.33 -10.05
C THR A 288 -2.90 24.58 -9.99
N GLY A 289 -3.32 25.83 -10.11
CA GLY A 289 -4.74 26.23 -10.11
C GLY A 289 -5.35 26.34 -8.71
N ASP A 290 -6.67 26.19 -8.64
CA ASP A 290 -7.46 26.26 -7.40
C ASP A 290 -7.69 24.83 -6.87
N VAL A 291 -7.11 24.51 -5.72
CA VAL A 291 -6.99 23.12 -5.25
C VAL A 291 -7.69 22.89 -3.92
N LEU A 292 -8.01 23.96 -3.19
CA LEU A 292 -8.73 23.92 -1.91
C LEU A 292 -10.08 24.65 -2.01
N ASP A 293 -11.13 24.04 -1.47
CA ASP A 293 -12.37 24.76 -1.18
C ASP A 293 -12.22 25.67 0.06
N GLU A 294 -13.23 26.53 0.31
CA GLU A 294 -13.21 27.48 1.43
C GLU A 294 -13.01 26.79 2.80
N SER A 295 -13.62 25.62 3.03
CA SER A 295 -13.48 24.89 4.28
C SER A 295 -12.06 24.36 4.48
N GLN A 296 -11.45 23.89 3.39
CA GLN A 296 -10.07 23.43 3.36
C GLN A 296 -9.08 24.58 3.52
N GLN A 297 -9.34 25.75 2.92
CA GLN A 297 -8.55 26.98 3.11
C GLN A 297 -8.57 27.46 4.58
N GLU A 298 -9.73 27.46 5.24
CA GLU A 298 -9.82 27.79 6.68
C GLU A 298 -9.06 26.78 7.55
N SER A 299 -9.18 25.50 7.23
CA SER A 299 -8.44 24.42 7.91
C SER A 299 -6.93 24.60 7.73
N PHE A 300 -6.48 24.99 6.53
CA PHE A 300 -5.09 25.29 6.24
C PHE A 300 -4.59 26.49 7.05
N LYS A 301 -5.34 27.59 7.12
CA LYS A 301 -4.99 28.76 7.93
C LYS A 301 -4.87 28.40 9.40
N SER A 302 -5.81 27.63 9.94
CA SER A 302 -5.78 27.15 11.32
C SER A 302 -4.54 26.28 11.59
N PHE A 303 -4.24 25.33 10.69
CA PHE A 303 -3.03 24.52 10.75
C PHE A 303 -1.78 25.40 10.79
N TYR A 304 -1.65 26.36 9.88
CA TYR A 304 -0.48 27.21 9.75
C TYR A 304 -0.31 28.15 10.96
N ARG A 305 -1.38 28.86 11.37
CA ARG A 305 -1.43 29.76 12.53
C ARG A 305 -1.10 29.08 13.86
N SER A 306 -1.30 27.77 13.96
CA SER A 306 -0.87 26.98 15.13
C SER A 306 0.66 26.82 15.25
N GLY A 307 1.44 27.53 14.44
CA GLY A 307 2.89 27.55 14.49
C GLY A 307 3.55 26.51 13.60
N LYS A 308 2.83 25.97 12.59
CA LYS A 308 3.32 24.93 11.68
C LYS A 308 3.93 25.52 10.41
N GLY A 309 4.60 24.67 9.64
CA GLY A 309 5.36 25.10 8.46
C GLY A 309 4.62 24.92 7.13
N PHE A 310 5.05 25.67 6.12
CA PHE A 310 4.71 25.48 4.72
C PHE A 310 5.98 25.42 3.88
N VAL A 311 6.02 24.48 2.93
CA VAL A 311 7.06 24.37 1.91
C VAL A 311 6.39 24.38 0.54
N GLY A 312 6.62 25.45 -0.22
CA GLY A 312 6.20 25.54 -1.62
C GLY A 312 7.35 25.17 -2.55
N ILE A 313 7.09 24.31 -3.52
CA ILE A 313 8.10 23.89 -4.50
C ILE A 313 7.60 24.17 -5.92
N HIS A 314 8.39 24.91 -6.69
CA HIS A 314 8.19 25.16 -8.12
C HIS A 314 6.77 25.67 -8.43
N ALA A 315 5.92 24.83 -9.03
CA ALA A 315 4.56 25.19 -9.43
C ALA A 315 3.62 25.53 -8.27
N ALA A 316 4.01 25.29 -7.01
CA ALA A 316 3.28 25.84 -5.86
C ALA A 316 3.06 27.37 -5.97
N ALA A 317 3.87 28.10 -6.75
CA ALA A 317 3.63 29.51 -7.04
C ALA A 317 2.49 29.80 -8.04
N ASP A 318 2.09 28.81 -8.81
CA ASP A 318 1.00 28.81 -9.80
C ASP A 318 -0.30 28.25 -9.17
N THR A 319 -0.52 28.48 -7.87
CA THR A 319 -1.61 27.89 -7.08
C THR A 319 -2.38 28.99 -6.32
N GLU A 320 -3.71 28.85 -6.23
CA GLU A 320 -4.60 29.66 -5.38
C GLU A 320 -4.55 31.19 -5.64
N TYR A 321 -4.60 31.59 -6.91
CA TYR A 321 -4.53 33.01 -7.35
C TYR A 321 -5.60 33.92 -6.75
N ALA A 322 -6.80 33.39 -6.49
CA ALA A 322 -7.90 34.15 -5.91
C ALA A 322 -7.73 34.36 -4.39
N TRP A 323 -6.80 33.64 -3.75
CA TRP A 323 -6.64 33.61 -2.31
C TRP A 323 -5.46 34.46 -1.85
N SER A 324 -5.69 35.76 -1.64
CA SER A 324 -4.64 36.72 -1.27
C SER A 324 -3.81 36.35 -0.03
N TRP A 325 -4.37 35.58 0.90
CA TRP A 325 -3.64 35.04 2.04
C TRP A 325 -2.54 34.06 1.61
N TYR A 326 -2.80 33.23 0.59
CA TYR A 326 -1.80 32.34 0.01
C TYR A 326 -0.66 33.12 -0.65
N ASN A 327 -0.95 34.23 -1.35
CA ASN A 327 0.12 35.12 -1.84
C ASN A 327 1.00 35.64 -0.69
N GLY A 328 0.38 35.98 0.45
CA GLY A 328 1.09 36.38 1.66
C GLY A 328 1.99 35.28 2.21
N LEU A 329 1.46 34.05 2.29
CA LEU A 329 2.18 32.85 2.70
C LEU A 329 3.40 32.58 1.80
N LEU A 330 3.19 32.60 0.50
CA LEU A 330 4.18 32.23 -0.50
C LEU A 330 5.21 33.34 -0.73
N GLY A 331 4.77 34.59 -0.81
CA GLY A 331 5.62 35.78 -1.05
C GLY A 331 5.55 36.34 -2.48
N GLY A 332 4.90 35.65 -3.42
CA GLY A 332 4.66 36.11 -4.79
C GLY A 332 4.13 34.97 -5.67
N TYR A 333 3.22 35.29 -6.59
CA TYR A 333 2.65 34.32 -7.51
C TYR A 333 3.48 34.14 -8.77
N PHE A 334 3.32 33.01 -9.44
CA PHE A 334 3.81 32.79 -10.79
C PHE A 334 3.15 33.79 -11.77
N ALA A 335 3.97 34.39 -12.62
CA ALA A 335 3.55 35.30 -13.69
C ALA A 335 3.78 34.71 -15.09
N GLY A 336 4.83 33.91 -15.25
CA GLY A 336 5.24 33.36 -16.54
C GLY A 336 6.67 32.82 -16.47
N HIS A 337 7.12 32.20 -17.56
CA HIS A 337 8.51 31.80 -17.76
C HIS A 337 8.84 31.81 -19.26
N PRO A 338 10.13 31.84 -19.63
CA PRO A 338 10.56 31.68 -21.02
C PRO A 338 10.09 30.33 -21.60
N SER A 339 9.81 30.27 -22.90
CA SER A 339 9.27 29.08 -23.57
C SER A 339 10.23 27.88 -23.67
N ARG A 340 11.49 28.05 -23.27
CA ARG A 340 12.52 27.00 -23.30
C ARG A 340 13.23 26.93 -21.96
N LEU A 341 13.48 25.69 -21.53
CA LEU A 341 14.40 25.34 -20.46
C LEU A 341 15.82 25.78 -20.84
N GLN A 342 16.54 26.36 -19.88
CA GLN A 342 17.81 27.02 -20.14
C GLN A 342 18.77 26.84 -18.98
N ASN A 343 20.07 26.90 -19.27
CA ASN A 343 21.07 27.02 -18.22
C ASN A 343 21.04 28.44 -17.66
N ALA A 344 21.09 28.56 -16.33
CA ALA A 344 21.27 29.82 -15.65
C ALA A 344 22.21 29.68 -14.45
N THR A 345 22.78 30.80 -14.03
CA THR A 345 23.63 30.91 -12.85
C THR A 345 22.82 31.45 -11.68
N LEU A 346 22.73 30.66 -10.63
CA LEU A 346 22.14 31.05 -9.36
C LEU A 346 23.22 31.61 -8.43
N ASN A 347 22.90 32.68 -7.72
CA ASN A 347 23.75 33.28 -6.71
C ASN A 347 23.18 32.98 -5.33
N ILE A 348 23.99 32.38 -4.45
CA ILE A 348 23.58 32.08 -3.07
C ILE A 348 23.82 33.32 -2.22
N VAL A 349 22.74 33.95 -1.77
CA VAL A 349 22.76 35.23 -1.05
C VAL A 349 23.11 35.02 0.43
N ASP A 350 22.53 34.00 1.06
CA ASP A 350 22.86 33.61 2.44
C ASP A 350 23.47 32.21 2.45
N GLN A 351 24.77 32.11 2.73
CA GLN A 351 25.50 30.83 2.84
C GLN A 351 25.54 30.28 4.28
N ASN A 352 24.84 30.90 5.22
CA ASN A 352 24.75 30.40 6.60
C ASN A 352 23.43 29.66 6.85
N PHE A 353 22.44 29.85 5.98
CA PHE A 353 21.13 29.25 6.14
C PHE A 353 21.19 27.73 5.93
N ILE A 354 20.42 26.97 6.72
CA ILE A 354 20.46 25.49 6.74
C ILE A 354 20.22 24.85 5.36
N ALA A 355 19.42 25.49 4.51
CA ALA A 355 19.13 25.04 3.15
C ALA A 355 20.20 25.43 2.12
N THR A 356 21.15 26.29 2.44
CA THR A 356 22.08 26.87 1.46
C THR A 356 23.55 26.81 1.88
N LYS A 357 23.84 26.45 3.13
CA LYS A 357 25.21 26.41 3.66
C LYS A 357 26.16 25.42 2.99
N HIS A 358 25.62 24.36 2.37
CA HIS A 358 26.38 23.37 1.60
C HIS A 358 26.50 23.73 0.12
N LEU A 359 25.77 24.76 -0.35
CA LEU A 359 25.77 25.15 -1.76
C LEU A 359 27.02 25.98 -2.11
N PRO A 360 27.55 25.83 -3.34
CA PRO A 360 28.59 26.72 -3.83
C PRO A 360 28.05 28.14 -3.97
N LYS A 361 28.91 29.16 -3.85
CA LYS A 361 28.51 30.58 -3.94
C LYS A 361 27.75 30.91 -5.23
N GLN A 362 28.15 30.28 -6.33
CA GLN A 362 27.43 30.29 -7.60
C GLN A 362 27.10 28.85 -7.99
N TRP A 363 25.87 28.63 -8.41
CA TRP A 363 25.36 27.31 -8.76
C TRP A 363 24.69 27.36 -10.12
N LYS A 364 25.28 26.67 -11.11
CA LYS A 364 24.73 26.59 -12.46
C LYS A 364 23.74 25.44 -12.54
N ARG A 365 22.57 25.69 -13.11
CA ARG A 365 21.50 24.71 -13.27
C ARG A 365 20.82 24.86 -14.62
N PHE A 366 20.26 23.76 -15.11
CA PHE A 366 19.37 23.72 -16.26
C PHE A 366 17.94 23.47 -15.77
N ASP A 367 17.04 24.43 -15.96
CA ASP A 367 15.69 24.38 -15.39
C ASP A 367 14.72 25.33 -16.12
N GLU A 368 13.47 25.39 -15.65
CA GLU A 368 12.45 26.35 -16.06
C GLU A 368 12.39 27.55 -15.11
N TRP A 369 12.80 28.74 -15.56
CA TRP A 369 12.98 29.91 -14.70
C TRP A 369 11.75 30.81 -14.63
N TYR A 370 11.15 30.94 -13.44
CA TYR A 370 9.90 31.69 -13.25
C TYR A 370 10.11 33.19 -13.06
N ASN A 371 9.25 33.96 -13.71
CA ASN A 371 8.92 35.33 -13.33
C ASN A 371 7.73 35.30 -12.36
N PHE A 372 7.76 36.22 -11.39
CA PHE A 372 6.73 36.34 -10.37
C PHE A 372 5.96 37.66 -10.48
N GLN A 373 4.73 37.69 -9.97
CA GLN A 373 3.87 38.86 -9.84
C GLN A 373 3.37 38.99 -8.40
N MET A 374 2.84 40.17 -8.05
CA MET A 374 2.34 40.47 -6.70
C MET A 374 3.36 40.17 -5.58
N THR A 375 4.64 40.42 -5.89
CA THR A 375 5.79 40.01 -5.09
C THR A 375 5.97 40.85 -3.83
N GLN A 376 6.47 40.24 -2.76
CA GLN A 376 6.75 40.87 -1.47
C GLN A 376 8.24 40.76 -1.10
N TRP A 377 9.13 41.07 -2.05
CA TRP A 377 10.59 40.94 -1.93
C TRP A 377 11.20 41.70 -0.74
N ASN A 378 10.53 42.74 -0.25
CA ASN A 378 10.95 43.51 0.93
C ASN A 378 10.55 42.86 2.27
N LYS A 379 9.72 41.82 2.27
CA LYS A 379 9.27 41.11 3.48
C LYS A 379 9.86 39.71 3.62
N VAL A 380 10.26 39.09 2.51
CA VAL A 380 10.87 37.76 2.51
C VAL A 380 12.38 37.85 2.71
N ASN A 381 12.98 36.79 3.25
CA ASN A 381 14.42 36.63 3.34
C ASN A 381 14.89 35.82 2.14
N VAL A 382 15.53 36.50 1.18
CA VAL A 382 16.01 35.87 -0.05
C VAL A 382 17.25 35.03 0.22
N LEU A 383 17.21 33.77 -0.22
CA LEU A 383 18.31 32.81 -0.08
C LEU A 383 19.10 32.64 -1.37
N ILE A 384 18.40 32.62 -2.51
CA ILE A 384 18.96 32.38 -3.83
C ILE A 384 18.35 33.36 -4.81
N THR A 385 19.18 33.99 -5.64
CA THR A 385 18.75 34.76 -6.82
C THR A 385 19.27 34.13 -8.09
N ILE A 386 18.64 34.42 -9.23
CA ILE A 386 19.14 34.07 -10.56
C ILE A 386 19.81 35.28 -11.22
N ASP A 387 20.89 35.04 -11.97
CA ASP A 387 21.52 36.05 -12.82
C ASP A 387 20.82 36.11 -14.18
N GLU A 388 19.99 37.14 -14.40
CA GLU A 388 19.30 37.38 -15.67
C GLU A 388 20.23 37.64 -16.86
N LYS A 389 21.54 37.85 -16.65
CA LYS A 389 22.51 37.91 -17.77
C LYS A 389 22.92 36.52 -18.27
N SER A 390 22.61 35.47 -17.51
CA SER A 390 23.03 34.10 -17.81
C SER A 390 21.99 33.29 -18.58
N TYR A 391 20.76 33.82 -18.75
CA TYR A 391 19.66 33.20 -19.48
C TYR A 391 18.76 34.28 -20.10
N TYR A 392 17.82 33.90 -20.97
CA TYR A 392 16.90 34.84 -21.60
C TYR A 392 15.50 34.81 -20.97
N GLY A 393 14.88 35.98 -20.83
CA GLY A 393 13.45 36.16 -20.48
C GLY A 393 13.16 36.37 -18.98
N GLY A 394 14.14 36.77 -18.18
CA GLY A 394 13.92 37.31 -16.85
C GLY A 394 13.30 38.71 -16.87
N GLU A 395 12.41 39.00 -15.93
CA GLU A 395 11.62 40.24 -15.86
C GLU A 395 11.75 40.99 -14.52
N HIS A 396 12.68 40.59 -13.65
CA HIS A 396 12.86 41.13 -12.30
C HIS A 396 14.13 41.99 -12.15
N GLY A 397 14.99 42.00 -13.17
CA GLY A 397 16.17 42.85 -13.24
C GLY A 397 17.29 42.39 -12.30
N LYS A 398 17.82 43.31 -11.48
CA LYS A 398 19.03 43.03 -10.66
C LYS A 398 18.80 42.02 -9.53
N ILE A 399 17.56 41.93 -9.03
CA ILE A 399 17.22 41.04 -7.92
C ILE A 399 16.03 40.19 -8.37
N HIS A 400 16.33 38.96 -8.77
CA HIS A 400 15.33 37.97 -9.18
C HIS A 400 15.40 36.76 -8.22
N PRO A 401 14.60 36.74 -7.15
CA PRO A 401 14.62 35.65 -6.16
C PRO A 401 14.10 34.32 -6.72
N MET A 402 14.83 33.23 -6.44
CA MET A 402 14.46 31.85 -6.81
C MET A 402 14.22 30.95 -5.59
N SER A 403 14.69 31.35 -4.41
CA SER A 403 14.35 30.72 -3.14
C SER A 403 14.40 31.72 -2.01
N TRP A 404 13.46 31.62 -1.09
CA TRP A 404 13.33 32.52 0.06
C TRP A 404 12.57 31.86 1.21
N TYR A 405 12.62 32.50 2.37
CA TYR A 405 11.85 32.09 3.53
C TYR A 405 11.26 33.29 4.29
N GLN A 406 10.19 33.06 5.05
CA GLN A 406 9.59 34.08 5.90
C GLN A 406 8.80 33.48 7.06
N ASN A 407 8.65 34.28 8.13
CA ASN A 407 7.58 34.07 9.09
C ASN A 407 6.37 34.87 8.60
N TYR A 408 5.23 34.19 8.45
CA TYR A 408 3.99 34.82 8.00
C TYR A 408 2.85 34.30 8.89
N ASP A 409 1.91 35.16 9.28
CA ASP A 409 0.66 34.83 10.00
C ASP A 409 0.76 33.66 11.02
N GLY A 410 1.75 33.73 11.93
CA GLY A 410 1.97 32.74 12.99
C GLY A 410 2.74 31.48 12.61
N GLY A 411 2.98 31.23 11.32
CA GLY A 411 3.73 30.07 10.79
C GLY A 411 5.06 30.43 10.11
N ARG A 412 5.68 29.43 9.48
CA ARG A 412 6.95 29.55 8.73
C ARG A 412 6.78 29.06 7.31
N SER A 413 7.21 29.85 6.35
CA SER A 413 7.13 29.53 4.92
C SER A 413 8.52 29.48 4.32
N PHE A 414 8.78 28.44 3.54
CA PHE A 414 9.96 28.31 2.68
C PHE A 414 9.49 28.02 1.25
N TYR A 415 10.10 28.68 0.28
CA TYR A 415 9.84 28.44 -1.13
C TYR A 415 11.13 28.22 -1.91
N THR A 416 11.08 27.30 -2.89
CA THR A 416 12.15 27.11 -3.87
C THR A 416 11.57 26.78 -5.24
N GLN A 417 12.05 27.44 -6.28
CA GLN A 417 11.58 27.26 -7.66
C GLN A 417 12.32 26.13 -8.41
N LEU A 418 13.36 25.54 -7.83
CA LEU A 418 14.42 24.76 -8.51
C LEU A 418 14.09 23.29 -8.86
N SER A 419 12.85 22.96 -9.24
CA SER A 419 12.40 21.54 -9.34
C SER A 419 11.57 21.16 -10.57
N HIS A 420 11.66 21.86 -11.71
CA HIS A 420 10.92 21.43 -12.91
C HIS A 420 11.41 20.07 -13.41
N GLN A 421 12.75 19.90 -13.45
CA GLN A 421 13.38 18.67 -13.94
C GLN A 421 13.28 17.53 -12.93
N GLN A 422 12.87 16.34 -13.40
CA GLN A 422 12.88 15.12 -12.57
C GLN A 422 14.28 14.81 -12.02
N ASP A 423 15.33 15.07 -12.82
CA ASP A 423 16.72 14.84 -12.44
C ASP A 423 17.18 15.71 -11.27
N SER A 424 16.49 16.82 -10.96
CA SER A 424 16.77 17.63 -9.78
C SER A 424 16.70 16.80 -8.50
N TYR A 425 15.79 15.84 -8.41
CA TYR A 425 15.65 14.97 -7.24
C TYR A 425 16.75 13.90 -7.11
N LEU A 426 17.64 13.79 -8.11
CA LEU A 426 18.85 12.96 -8.06
C LEU A 426 20.10 13.78 -7.71
N ASP A 427 20.04 15.11 -7.82
CA ASP A 427 21.14 16.02 -7.47
C ASP A 427 21.23 16.18 -5.95
N SER A 428 22.33 15.71 -5.37
CA SER A 428 22.56 15.74 -3.93
C SER A 428 22.54 17.17 -3.34
N LEU A 429 22.93 18.20 -4.11
CA LEU A 429 22.91 19.59 -3.66
C LEU A 429 21.48 20.10 -3.52
N PHE A 430 20.62 19.79 -4.51
CA PHE A 430 19.20 20.15 -4.48
C PHE A 430 18.44 19.38 -3.38
N VAL A 431 18.67 18.07 -3.26
CA VAL A 431 18.02 17.26 -2.21
C VAL A 431 18.37 17.78 -0.82
N GLN A 432 19.63 18.16 -0.57
CA GLN A 432 20.02 18.79 0.69
C GLN A 432 19.42 20.19 0.88
N HIS A 433 19.30 20.98 -0.19
CA HIS A 433 18.62 22.30 -0.13
C HIS A 433 17.15 22.15 0.26
N LEU A 434 16.44 21.22 -0.38
CA LEU A 434 15.06 20.92 -0.08
C LEU A 434 14.89 20.40 1.35
N LEU A 435 15.75 19.49 1.79
CA LEU A 435 15.75 18.97 3.16
C LEU A 435 15.93 20.11 4.19
N GLY A 436 16.88 21.02 3.95
CA GLY A 436 17.09 22.17 4.83
C GLY A 436 15.88 23.11 4.89
N GLY A 437 15.22 23.34 3.75
CA GLY A 437 13.98 24.12 3.69
C GLY A 437 12.84 23.50 4.51
N ILE A 438 12.66 22.17 4.38
CA ILE A 438 11.69 21.40 5.18
C ILE A 438 12.04 21.49 6.67
N GLN A 439 13.32 21.31 7.03
CA GLN A 439 13.78 21.42 8.42
C GLN A 439 13.52 22.80 9.01
N TYR A 440 13.72 23.88 8.24
CA TYR A 440 13.35 25.23 8.67
C TYR A 440 11.84 25.37 8.88
N ALA A 441 11.01 24.97 7.91
CA ALA A 441 9.56 25.08 8.02
C ALA A 441 9.03 24.32 9.26
N MET A 442 9.57 23.13 9.50
CA MET A 442 9.26 22.29 10.65
C MET A 442 9.71 22.93 11.97
N THR A 443 10.98 23.33 12.09
CA THR A 443 11.63 23.60 13.39
C THR A 443 11.93 25.07 13.68
N GLY A 444 11.90 25.93 12.68
CA GLY A 444 12.35 27.32 12.75
C GLY A 444 13.87 27.49 12.82
N ARG A 445 14.65 26.40 12.75
CA ARG A 445 16.11 26.48 12.74
C ARG A 445 16.59 27.00 11.40
N THR A 446 17.42 28.05 11.46
CA THR A 446 18.03 28.65 10.28
C THR A 446 19.49 28.25 10.09
N LYS A 447 20.15 27.58 11.05
CA LYS A 447 21.56 27.18 10.97
C LYS A 447 21.76 25.71 11.29
#